data_AF-A0A849QP10-F1
#
_entry.id   AF-A0A849QP10-F1
#
_cell.length_a   1.000
_cell.length_b   1.000
_cell.length_c   1.000
_cell.angle_alpha   90.00
_cell.angle_beta   90.00
_cell.angle_gamma   90.00
#
_symmetry.space_group_name_H-M   'P 1'
#
loop_
_entity.id
_entity.type
_entity.pdbx_description
1 polymer ?
#
loop_
_entity_poly.entity_id
_entity_poly.type
_entity_poly.pdbx_seq_one_letter_code
_entity_poly.pdbx_strand_id
1 'polypeptide(L)'
;MVNWNNLDLEFDKHAFKHGIKDYEIEQIFKGKIYKRKIYFNKELRYQVIGEVFGKLMMVIAVPLGNDRLNVFSARMAPEYKEIYDNKAK
;
A
#
# COMPACT_ATOMS: atom_id res chain seq x y z
N MET A 1 9.38 -13.00 5.16
CA MET A 1 8.97 -11.68 5.70
C MET A 1 9.23 -10.65 4.60
N VAL A 2 8.32 -9.70 4.35
CA VAL A 2 8.48 -8.76 3.22
C VAL A 2 9.65 -7.80 3.46
N ASN A 3 10.55 -7.66 2.47
CA ASN A 3 11.58 -6.64 2.47
C ASN A 3 11.04 -5.32 1.92
N TRP A 4 10.73 -4.38 2.82
CA TRP A 4 10.09 -3.11 2.47
C TRP A 4 11.04 -2.08 1.85
N ASN A 5 12.35 -2.31 1.89
CA ASN A 5 13.35 -1.34 1.40
C ASN A 5 13.62 -1.47 -0.10
N ASN A 6 13.27 -2.61 -0.69
CA ASN A 6 13.46 -2.90 -2.10
C ASN A 6 12.26 -3.71 -2.56
N LEU A 7 11.14 -3.04 -2.84
CA LEU A 7 9.89 -3.70 -3.23
C LEU A 7 9.79 -3.80 -4.75
N ASP A 8 9.36 -4.97 -5.21
CA ASP A 8 8.90 -5.19 -6.57
C ASP A 8 7.37 -5.28 -6.57
N LEU A 9 6.71 -4.41 -7.33
CA LEU A 9 5.26 -4.23 -7.30
C LEU A 9 4.63 -4.83 -8.54
N GLU A 10 3.70 -5.75 -8.31
CA GLU A 10 2.77 -6.22 -9.32
C GLU A 10 1.40 -5.60 -9.08
N PHE A 11 0.66 -5.33 -10.16
CA PHE A 11 -0.64 -4.67 -10.06
C PHE A 11 -1.75 -5.55 -10.62
N ASP A 12 -2.73 -5.88 -9.78
CA ASP A 12 -4.01 -6.39 -10.25
C ASP A 12 -4.78 -5.27 -10.97
N LYS A 13 -5.58 -5.61 -11.98
CA LYS A 13 -6.43 -4.63 -12.69
C LYS A 13 -7.35 -3.85 -11.74
N HIS A 14 -7.76 -4.47 -10.63
CA HIS A 14 -8.60 -3.87 -9.61
C HIS A 14 -7.89 -2.76 -8.81
N ALA A 15 -6.55 -2.71 -8.81
CA ALA A 15 -5.78 -1.66 -8.16
C ALA A 15 -6.19 -0.26 -8.64
N PHE A 16 -6.52 -0.15 -9.92
CA PHE A 16 -6.79 1.12 -10.59
C PHE A 16 -8.29 1.49 -10.63
N LYS A 17 -9.17 0.68 -10.02
CA LYS A 17 -10.63 0.88 -10.07
C LYS A 17 -11.07 2.27 -9.59
N HIS A 18 -10.29 2.90 -8.72
CA HIS A 18 -10.59 4.22 -8.16
C HIS A 18 -9.89 5.37 -8.89
N GLY A 19 -9.46 5.17 -10.14
CA GLY A 19 -8.79 6.20 -10.95
C GLY A 19 -7.36 6.51 -10.50
N ILE A 20 -6.79 5.64 -9.66
CA ILE A 20 -5.40 5.70 -9.23
C ILE A 20 -4.51 5.22 -10.36
N LYS A 21 -3.35 5.86 -10.53
CA LYS A 21 -2.32 5.45 -11.50
C LYS A 21 -1.20 4.68 -10.80
N ASP A 22 -0.53 3.82 -11.56
CA ASP A 22 0.63 3.02 -11.13
C ASP A 22 1.71 3.86 -10.43
N TYR A 23 2.12 4.97 -11.03
CA TYR A 23 3.15 5.85 -10.46
C TYR A 23 2.72 6.45 -9.11
N GLU A 24 1.42 6.66 -8.87
CA GLU A 24 0.95 7.18 -7.57
C GLU A 24 1.13 6.13 -6.47
N ILE A 25 0.89 4.86 -6.81
CA ILE A 25 1.09 3.74 -5.89
C ILE A 25 2.58 3.56 -5.62
N GLU A 26 3.43 3.61 -6.65
CA GLU A 26 4.88 3.53 -6.47
C GLU A 26 5.44 4.63 -5.57
N GLN A 27 4.93 5.87 -5.67
CA GLN A 27 5.39 6.99 -4.86
C GLN A 27 5.18 6.77 -3.37
N ILE A 28 4.09 6.11 -2.99
CA ILE A 28 3.81 5.76 -1.58
C ILE A 28 4.95 4.92 -1.00
N PHE A 29 5.39 3.91 -1.73
CA PHE A 29 6.43 2.99 -1.25
C PHE A 29 7.84 3.60 -1.26
N LYS A 30 8.02 4.76 -1.87
CA LYS A 30 9.27 5.56 -1.81
C LYS A 30 9.28 6.50 -0.61
N GLY A 31 8.14 6.71 0.05
CA GLY A 31 7.98 7.61 1.19
C GLY A 31 7.85 6.89 2.53
N LYS A 32 7.42 7.65 3.55
CA LYS A 32 7.02 7.08 4.84
C LYS A 32 5.73 6.28 4.65
N ILE A 33 5.66 5.13 5.30
CA ILE A 33 4.45 4.30 5.23
C ILE A 33 4.01 3.86 6.62
N TYR A 34 2.69 3.87 6.83
CA TYR A 34 2.08 3.06 7.89
C TYR A 34 1.62 1.74 7.28
N LYS A 35 2.03 0.62 7.87
CA LYS A 35 1.67 -0.72 7.37
C LYS A 35 1.09 -1.58 8.48
N ARG A 36 0.02 -2.30 8.17
CA ARG A 36 -0.65 -3.24 9.06
C ARG A 36 -0.90 -4.57 8.34
N LYS A 37 -0.66 -5.68 9.04
CA LYS A 37 -1.07 -7.02 8.61
C LYS A 37 -2.56 -7.22 8.81
N ILE A 38 -3.23 -7.77 7.81
CA ILE A 38 -4.63 -8.15 7.83
C ILE A 38 -4.71 -9.59 7.32
N TYR A 39 -5.48 -10.45 7.99
CA TYR A 39 -5.75 -11.80 7.51
C TYR A 39 -7.18 -11.84 6.97
N PHE A 40 -7.32 -12.24 5.71
CA PHE A 40 -8.62 -12.37 5.05
C PHE A 40 -8.68 -13.73 4.36
N ASN A 41 -9.68 -14.55 4.68
CA ASN A 41 -9.81 -15.92 4.14
C ASN A 41 -8.53 -16.78 4.22
N LYS A 42 -7.81 -16.71 5.36
CA LYS A 42 -6.52 -17.39 5.60
C LYS A 42 -5.34 -16.88 4.74
N GLU A 43 -5.52 -15.81 3.96
CA GLU A 43 -4.48 -15.14 3.21
C GLU A 43 -3.94 -13.92 3.97
N LEU A 44 -2.62 -13.76 4.00
CA LEU A 44 -1.97 -12.57 4.56
C LEU A 44 -2.07 -11.42 3.56
N ARG A 45 -2.58 -10.29 4.01
CA ARG A 45 -2.62 -9.02 3.27
C ARG A 45 -1.96 -7.92 4.09
N TYR A 46 -1.45 -6.92 3.40
CA TYR A 46 -0.95 -5.68 3.97
C TYR A 46 -1.88 -4.54 3.58
N GLN A 47 -2.36 -3.82 4.59
CA GLN A 47 -2.87 -2.48 4.39
C GLN A 47 -1.71 -1.52 4.59
N VAL A 48 -1.43 -0.72 3.56
CA VAL A 48 -0.38 0.28 3.54
C VAL A 48 -1.03 1.64 3.34
N ILE A 49 -0.72 2.59 4.20
CA ILE A 49 -1.10 3.99 4.08
C ILE A 49 0.17 4.78 3.78
N GLY A 50 0.15 5.57 2.72
CA GLY A 50 1.21 6.52 2.42
C GLY A 50 0.69 7.79 1.81
N GLU A 51 1.57 8.78 1.72
CA GLU A 51 1.29 10.07 1.12
C GLU A 51 1.72 10.10 -0.35
N VAL A 52 0.87 10.67 -1.20
CA VAL A 52 1.16 10.95 -2.59
C VAL A 52 0.56 12.31 -2.96
N PHE A 53 1.40 13.24 -3.41
CA PHE A 53 1.03 14.62 -3.75
C PHE A 53 0.18 15.34 -2.68
N GLY A 54 0.54 15.20 -1.40
CA GLY A 54 -0.16 15.83 -0.28
C GLY A 54 -1.48 15.17 0.11
N LYS A 55 -1.80 13.98 -0.45
CA LYS A 55 -2.99 13.20 -0.13
C LYS A 55 -2.61 11.82 0.38
N LEU A 56 -3.38 11.31 1.32
CA LEU A 56 -3.19 9.95 1.80
C LEU A 56 -3.90 8.96 0.91
N MET A 57 -3.23 7.87 0.62
CA MET A 57 -3.74 6.74 -0.14
C MET A 57 -3.55 5.46 0.67
N MET A 58 -4.58 4.61 0.63
CA MET A 58 -4.55 3.26 1.13
C MET A 58 -4.33 2.28 -0.02
N VAL A 59 -3.38 1.37 0.16
CA VAL A 59 -3.08 0.26 -0.73
C VAL A 59 -3.30 -1.05 0.03
N ILE A 60 -4.00 -1.99 -0.59
CA ILE A 60 -4.08 -3.38 -0.14
C ILE A 60 -3.20 -4.22 -1.04
N ALA A 61 -2.21 -4.89 -0.44
CA ALA A 61 -1.27 -5.73 -1.16
C ALA A 61 -1.12 -7.12 -0.53
N VAL A 62 -0.84 -8.13 -1.34
CA VAL A 62 -0.55 -9.50 -0.91
C VAL A 62 0.93 -9.80 -1.16
N PRO A 63 1.65 -10.38 -0.18
CA PRO A 63 3.02 -10.78 -0.41
C PRO A 63 3.09 -12.01 -1.33
N LEU A 64 3.90 -11.91 -2.39
CA LEU A 64 4.20 -13.04 -3.28
C LEU A 64 5.49 -13.77 -2.86
N GLY A 65 6.29 -13.17 -1.97
CA GLY A 65 7.55 -13.72 -1.47
C GLY A 65 8.66 -12.68 -1.46
N ASN A 66 9.63 -12.79 -0.54
CA ASN A 66 10.77 -11.89 -0.36
C ASN A 66 10.44 -10.38 -0.40
N ASP A 67 10.55 -9.76 -1.57
CA ASP A 67 10.37 -8.35 -1.88
C ASP A 67 9.16 -8.05 -2.76
N ARG A 68 8.41 -9.07 -3.20
CA ARG A 68 7.30 -8.91 -4.14
C ARG A 68 5.97 -8.71 -3.45
N LEU A 69 5.23 -7.69 -3.89
CA LEU A 69 3.88 -7.39 -3.48
C LEU A 69 2.95 -7.33 -4.70
N ASN A 70 1.86 -8.09 -4.67
CA ASN A 70 0.74 -7.90 -5.59
C ASN A 70 -0.26 -6.90 -5.00
N VAL A 71 -0.39 -5.72 -5.60
CA VAL A 71 -1.33 -4.69 -5.22
C VAL A 71 -2.71 -4.99 -5.79
N PHE A 72 -3.66 -5.27 -4.90
CA PHE A 72 -5.04 -5.61 -5.25
C PHE A 72 -5.98 -4.41 -5.34
N SER A 73 -5.75 -3.38 -4.53
CA SER A 73 -6.65 -2.23 -4.45
C SER A 73 -5.88 -1.01 -3.98
N ALA A 74 -6.12 0.14 -4.62
CA ALA A 74 -5.65 1.43 -4.16
C ALA A 74 -6.81 2.43 -4.14
N ARG A 75 -6.88 3.27 -3.11
CA ARG A 75 -7.86 4.37 -3.03
C ARG A 75 -7.32 5.51 -2.16
N MET A 76 -7.79 6.72 -2.42
CA MET A 76 -7.59 7.84 -1.50
C MET A 76 -8.23 7.52 -0.15
N ALA A 77 -7.53 7.89 0.93
CA ALA A 77 -7.88 7.49 2.28
C ALA A 77 -7.53 8.61 3.30
N PRO A 78 -8.12 9.83 3.17
CA PRO A 78 -7.85 10.94 4.07
C PRO A 78 -8.22 10.64 5.54
N GLU A 79 -9.12 9.69 5.77
CA GLU A 79 -9.53 9.26 7.11
C GLU A 79 -8.39 8.65 7.96
N TYR A 80 -7.26 8.29 7.34
CA TYR A 80 -6.11 7.71 8.04
C TYR A 80 -5.07 8.75 8.50
N LYS A 81 -5.35 10.05 8.38
CA LYS A 81 -4.39 11.12 8.69
C LYS A 81 -3.76 11.00 10.07
N GLU A 82 -4.58 10.92 11.11
CA GLU A 82 -4.08 10.83 12.49
C GLU A 82 -3.18 9.60 12.70
N ILE A 83 -3.54 8.45 12.12
CA ILE A 83 -2.75 7.22 12.27
C ILE A 83 -1.44 7.33 11.49
N TYR A 84 -1.48 7.90 10.29
CA TYR A 84 -0.30 8.09 9.45
C TYR A 84 0.71 9.02 10.13
N ASP A 85 0.27 10.19 10.60
CA ASP A 85 1.14 11.18 11.25
C ASP A 85 1.86 10.60 12.49
N ASN A 86 1.19 9.69 13.21
CA ASN A 86 1.73 9.09 14.43
C ASN A 86 2.57 7.82 14.21
N LYS A 87 2.28 7.04 13.16
CA LYS A 87 2.81 5.66 13.02
C LYS A 87 3.58 5.40 11.75
N ALA A 88 3.51 6.27 10.75
CA ALA A 88 4.26 6.11 9.52
C ALA A 88 5.76 6.26 9.77
N LYS A 89 6.55 5.38 9.15
CA LYS A 89 8.01 5.36 9.24
C LYS A 89 8.61 5.11 7.88
#